data_AF-A0A8K1LCS0-F1
#
_entry.id   AF-A0A8K1LCS0-F1
#
_cell.length_a   1.000
_cell.length_b   1.000
_cell.length_c   1.000
_cell.angle_alpha   90.00
_cell.angle_beta   90.00
_cell.angle_gamma   90.00
#
_symmetry.space_group_name_H-M   'P 1'
#
loop_
_entity.id
_entity.type
_entity.pdbx_description
1 polymer ?
#
loop_
_entity_poly.entity_id
_entity_poly.type
_entity_poly.pdbx_seq_one_letter_code
_entity_poly.pdbx_strand_id
1 'polypeptide(L)'
;MEPLGKVISEIYEQWGIKCKVKDFDAAVKRLLTLGAIDRPVDILHSECWERCTNVLARDVLVSATSKNLKSWGKVMKALQRALEEQETWAAAQQCLRLTPKLGIGASTQTAFEKGHTEEERVFETDKLSRSAFGSDCAEKERVLETDGFSQAAIKSAGAESERVLETNL
;
A
#
# COMPACT_ATOMS: atom_id res chain seq x y z
N MET A 1 11.85 -16.09 -9.50
CA MET A 1 12.55 -14.97 -8.84
C MET A 1 12.93 -13.88 -9.82
N GLU A 2 13.68 -14.19 -10.89
CA GLU A 2 14.21 -13.16 -11.81
C GLU A 2 13.18 -12.21 -12.46
N PRO A 3 12.01 -12.68 -12.95
CA PRO A 3 11.01 -11.76 -13.54
C PRO A 3 10.44 -10.79 -12.50
N LEU A 4 10.16 -11.29 -11.29
CA LEU A 4 9.67 -10.49 -10.18
C LEU A 4 10.72 -9.46 -9.72
N GLY A 5 11.99 -9.85 -9.68
CA GLY A 5 13.09 -8.93 -9.39
C GLY A 5 13.17 -7.76 -10.38
N LYS A 6 12.92 -8.00 -11.67
CA LYS A 6 12.87 -6.94 -12.70
C LYS A 6 11.70 -5.98 -12.47
N VAL A 7 10.50 -6.50 -12.22
CA VAL A 7 9.31 -5.67 -11.90
C VAL A 7 9.57 -4.77 -10.70
N ILE A 8 10.17 -5.32 -9.63
CA ILE A 8 10.46 -4.56 -8.42
C ILE A 8 11.57 -3.52 -8.64
N SER A 9 12.55 -3.82 -9.50
CA SER A 9 13.60 -2.87 -9.86
C SER A 9 13.03 -1.65 -10.57
N GLU A 10 12.13 -1.87 -11.52
CA GLU A 10 11.42 -0.82 -12.23
C GLU A 10 10.62 0.06 -11.26
N ILE A 11 9.90 -0.55 -10.32
CA ILE A 11 9.17 0.17 -9.26
C ILE A 11 10.15 1.01 -8.42
N TYR A 12 11.31 0.48 -8.05
CA TYR A 12 12.29 1.26 -7.28
C TYR A 12 12.81 2.47 -8.04
N GLU A 13 13.07 2.33 -9.34
CA GLU A 13 13.53 3.43 -10.20
C GLU A 13 12.44 4.50 -10.33
N GLN A 14 11.20 4.11 -10.63
CA GLN A 14 10.06 5.01 -10.74
C GLN A 14 9.83 5.85 -9.48
N TRP A 15 10.01 5.26 -8.29
CA TRP A 15 9.76 5.91 -7.00
C TRP A 15 11.01 6.48 -6.33
N GLY A 16 12.18 6.45 -6.98
CA GLY A 16 13.44 6.93 -6.42
C GLY A 16 13.89 6.19 -5.15
N ILE A 17 13.50 4.92 -4.98
CA ILE A 17 13.81 4.13 -3.81
C ILE A 17 15.19 3.48 -3.97
N LYS A 18 16.14 3.86 -3.11
CA LYS A 18 17.50 3.29 -3.12
C LYS A 18 17.50 1.86 -2.54
N CYS A 19 17.13 0.89 -3.37
CA CYS A 19 17.15 -0.53 -3.06
C CYS A 19 17.78 -1.33 -4.21
N LYS A 20 18.62 -2.31 -3.89
CA LYS A 20 19.24 -3.19 -4.90
C LYS A 20 18.38 -4.43 -5.08
N VAL A 21 18.33 -4.97 -6.30
CA VAL A 21 17.65 -6.25 -6.59
C VAL A 21 18.12 -7.38 -5.68
N LYS A 22 19.41 -7.39 -5.33
CA LYS A 22 19.99 -8.37 -4.39
C LYS A 22 19.42 -8.25 -2.97
N ASP A 23 19.09 -7.04 -2.54
CA ASP A 23 18.48 -6.79 -1.23
C ASP A 23 17.04 -7.31 -1.19
N PHE A 24 16.31 -7.13 -2.30
CA PHE A 24 15.01 -7.73 -2.54
C PHE A 24 15.08 -9.27 -2.52
N ASP A 25 15.95 -9.85 -3.34
CA ASP A 25 16.11 -11.30 -3.44
C ASP A 25 16.46 -11.93 -2.08
N ALA A 26 17.33 -11.27 -1.29
CA ALA A 26 17.69 -11.72 0.04
C ALA A 26 16.49 -11.70 1.01
N ALA A 27 15.69 -10.63 0.99
CA ALA A 27 14.50 -10.51 1.83
C ALA A 27 13.45 -11.59 1.47
N VAL A 28 13.15 -11.76 0.18
CA VAL A 28 12.15 -12.75 -0.28
C VAL A 28 12.61 -14.18 -0.01
N LYS A 29 13.89 -14.51 -0.25
CA LYS A 29 14.45 -15.82 0.10
C LYS A 29 14.36 -16.10 1.60
N ARG A 30 14.61 -15.09 2.44
CA ARG A 30 14.48 -15.24 3.89
C ARG A 30 13.04 -15.49 4.29
N LEU A 31 12.09 -14.74 3.73
CA LEU A 31 10.65 -14.92 3.99
C LEU A 31 10.15 -16.33 3.62
N LEU A 32 10.60 -16.88 2.49
CA LEU A 32 10.31 -18.27 2.10
C LEU A 32 10.88 -19.28 3.09
N THR A 33 12.12 -19.05 3.54
CA THR A 33 12.78 -19.95 4.51
C THR A 33 12.09 -19.95 5.86
N LEU A 34 11.52 -18.80 6.26
CA LEU A 34 10.78 -18.64 7.50
C LEU A 34 9.29 -19.04 7.38
N GLY A 35 8.83 -19.46 6.19
CA GLY A 35 7.44 -19.85 5.95
C GLY A 35 6.44 -18.69 6.06
N ALA A 36 6.88 -17.44 5.91
CA ALA A 36 5.97 -16.29 5.92
C ALA A 36 5.11 -16.21 4.65
N ILE A 37 5.66 -16.73 3.55
CA ILE A 37 5.07 -16.82 2.22
C ILE A 37 5.43 -18.18 1.62
N ASP A 38 4.57 -18.72 0.74
CA ASP A 38 4.80 -20.00 0.09
C ASP A 38 5.49 -19.81 -1.26
N ARG A 39 5.20 -18.70 -1.94
CA ARG A 39 5.74 -18.35 -3.24
C ARG A 39 6.25 -16.92 -3.27
N PRO A 40 7.27 -16.60 -4.08
CA PRO A 40 7.77 -15.23 -4.21
C PRO A 40 6.73 -14.20 -4.62
N VAL A 41 5.75 -14.61 -5.44
CA VAL A 41 4.69 -13.72 -5.95
C VAL A 41 3.74 -13.28 -4.85
N ASP A 42 3.65 -14.04 -3.75
CA ASP A 42 2.74 -13.77 -2.65
C ASP A 42 3.01 -12.40 -2.01
N ILE A 43 4.25 -11.90 -2.11
CA ILE A 43 4.63 -10.58 -1.59
C ILE A 43 3.87 -9.41 -2.23
N LEU A 44 3.27 -9.62 -3.41
CA LEU A 44 2.50 -8.58 -4.10
C LEU A 44 1.13 -8.36 -3.45
N HIS A 45 0.69 -9.28 -2.59
CA HIS A 45 -0.57 -9.21 -1.86
C HIS A 45 -0.37 -8.53 -0.51
N SER A 46 -1.09 -7.44 -0.27
CA SER A 46 -0.93 -6.62 0.94
C SER A 46 -1.33 -7.36 2.22
N GLU A 47 -2.18 -8.36 2.11
CA GLU A 47 -2.70 -9.18 3.21
C GLU A 47 -1.60 -9.95 3.95
N CYS A 48 -0.48 -10.26 3.29
CA CYS A 48 0.63 -10.97 3.92
C CYS A 48 1.72 -10.05 4.47
N TRP A 49 1.64 -8.74 4.25
CA TRP A 49 2.73 -7.81 4.56
C TRP A 49 3.02 -7.68 6.05
N GLU A 50 1.98 -7.59 6.88
CA GLU A 50 2.12 -7.55 8.34
C GLU A 50 2.77 -8.83 8.87
N ARG A 51 2.32 -9.99 8.38
CA ARG A 51 2.91 -11.29 8.71
C ARG A 51 4.40 -11.33 8.35
N CYS A 52 4.77 -10.87 7.16
CA CYS A 52 6.16 -10.81 6.71
C CYS A 52 7.01 -9.93 7.62
N THR A 53 6.50 -8.74 7.99
CA THR A 53 7.19 -7.83 8.93
C THR A 53 7.38 -8.47 10.29
N ASN A 54 6.34 -9.08 10.85
CA ASN A 54 6.37 -9.72 12.17
C ASN A 54 7.36 -10.90 12.20
N VAL A 55 7.36 -11.73 11.15
CA VAL A 55 8.28 -12.87 11.03
C VAL A 55 9.72 -12.38 10.90
N LEU A 56 9.99 -11.37 10.07
CA LEU A 56 11.34 -10.81 9.95
C LEU A 56 11.80 -10.08 11.21
N ALA A 57 10.90 -9.43 11.95
CA ALA A 57 11.23 -8.80 13.23
C ALA A 57 11.65 -9.83 14.27
N ARG A 58 10.94 -10.96 14.37
CA ARG A 58 11.34 -12.10 15.20
C ARG A 58 12.65 -12.71 14.73
N ASP A 59 12.87 -12.80 13.42
CA ASP A 59 14.12 -13.30 12.84
C ASP A 59 15.34 -12.48 13.23
N VAL A 60 15.20 -11.17 13.45
CA VAL A 60 16.31 -10.33 13.95
C VAL A 60 16.78 -10.81 15.33
N LEU A 61 15.87 -11.28 16.17
CA LEU A 61 16.21 -11.77 17.51
C LEU A 61 17.02 -13.08 17.46
N VAL A 62 16.79 -13.90 16.44
CA VAL A 62 17.48 -15.20 16.27
C VAL A 62 18.78 -15.04 15.49
N SER A 63 18.74 -14.30 14.39
CA SER A 63 19.87 -14.14 13.46
C SER A 63 20.84 -13.03 13.86
N ALA A 64 20.48 -12.21 14.86
CA ALA A 64 21.19 -11.00 15.27
C ALA A 64 21.44 -9.99 14.12
N THR A 65 20.73 -10.11 13.00
CA THR A 65 20.87 -9.20 11.85
C THR A 65 19.54 -8.62 11.42
N SER A 66 19.52 -7.30 11.26
CA SER A 66 18.34 -6.56 10.75
C SER A 66 18.36 -6.36 9.24
N LYS A 67 19.31 -6.97 8.51
CA LYS A 67 19.51 -6.72 7.08
C LYS A 67 18.25 -7.05 6.26
N ASN A 68 17.67 -8.24 6.48
CA ASN A 68 16.48 -8.68 5.73
C ASN A 68 15.25 -7.83 6.07
N LEU A 69 15.07 -7.45 7.34
CA LEU A 69 13.98 -6.56 7.77
C LEU A 69 14.11 -5.16 7.15
N LYS A 70 15.32 -4.59 7.11
CA LYS A 70 15.59 -3.30 6.47
C LYS A 70 15.35 -3.35 4.96
N SER A 71 15.79 -4.41 4.31
CA SER A 71 15.51 -4.64 2.89
C SER A 71 14.00 -4.74 2.66
N TRP A 72 13.29 -5.56 3.45
CA TRP A 72 11.85 -5.72 3.39
C TRP A 72 11.09 -4.40 3.56
N GLY A 73 11.49 -3.53 4.51
CA GLY A 73 10.87 -2.21 4.65
C GLY A 73 10.95 -1.35 3.39
N LYS A 74 12.02 -1.47 2.60
CA LYS A 74 12.13 -0.80 1.29
C LYS A 74 11.23 -1.44 0.25
N VAL A 75 11.14 -2.77 0.22
CA VAL A 75 10.21 -3.51 -0.66
C VAL A 75 8.78 -3.07 -0.39
N MET A 76 8.34 -3.15 0.87
CA MET A 76 6.99 -2.79 1.29
C MET A 76 6.66 -1.35 0.92
N LYS A 77 7.55 -0.39 1.22
CA LYS A 77 7.32 1.02 0.88
C LYS A 77 7.15 1.24 -0.63
N ALA A 78 7.89 0.50 -1.45
CA ALA A 78 7.79 0.60 -2.90
C ALA A 78 6.47 0.02 -3.43
N LEU A 79 6.09 -1.15 -2.92
CA LEU A 79 4.83 -1.80 -3.28
C LEU A 79 3.63 -0.97 -2.83
N GLN A 80 3.68 -0.42 -1.61
CA GLN A 80 2.63 0.45 -1.09
C GLN A 80 2.42 1.67 -1.98
N ARG A 81 3.49 2.37 -2.38
CA ARG A 81 3.39 3.50 -3.30
C ARG A 81 2.81 3.11 -4.66
N ALA A 82 3.20 1.96 -5.18
CA ALA A 82 2.65 1.46 -6.45
C ALA A 82 1.14 1.20 -6.36
N LEU A 83 0.65 0.67 -5.23
CA LEU A 83 -0.79 0.47 -5.00
C LEU A 83 -1.53 1.80 -4.84
N GLU A 84 -1.02 2.72 -4.03
CA GLU A 84 -1.62 4.05 -3.81
C GLU A 84 -1.75 4.84 -5.12
N GLU A 85 -0.73 4.77 -5.99
CA GLU A 85 -0.75 5.41 -7.32
C GLU A 85 -1.79 4.74 -8.23
N GLN A 86 -1.88 3.41 -8.21
CA GLN A 86 -2.90 2.68 -8.98
C GLN A 86 -4.32 3.07 -8.56
N GLU A 87 -4.58 3.18 -7.26
CA GLU A 87 -5.85 3.63 -6.71
C GLU A 87 -6.14 5.09 -7.10
N THR A 88 -5.13 5.96 -7.05
CA THR A 88 -5.25 7.37 -7.45
C THR A 88 -5.60 7.49 -8.93
N TRP A 89 -4.95 6.74 -9.81
CA TRP A 89 -5.30 6.70 -11.23
C TRP A 89 -6.69 6.12 -11.48
N ALA A 90 -7.07 5.06 -10.77
CA ALA A 90 -8.41 4.48 -10.88
C ALA A 90 -9.49 5.49 -10.48
N ALA A 91 -9.28 6.22 -9.38
CA ALA A 91 -10.17 7.29 -8.93
C ALA A 91 -10.24 8.44 -9.94
N ALA A 92 -9.09 8.88 -10.50
CA ALA A 92 -9.04 9.91 -11.53
C ALA A 92 -9.80 9.49 -12.79
N GLN A 93 -9.62 8.25 -13.27
CA GLN A 93 -10.35 7.70 -14.41
C GLN A 93 -11.86 7.62 -14.14
N GLN A 94 -12.26 7.25 -12.92
CA GLN A 94 -13.65 7.24 -12.51
C GLN A 94 -14.24 8.67 -12.57
N CYS A 95 -13.54 9.69 -12.07
CA CYS A 95 -13.98 11.09 -12.17
C CYS A 95 -14.10 11.58 -13.63
N LEU A 96 -13.14 11.23 -14.49
CA LEU A 96 -13.19 11.59 -15.92
C LEU A 96 -14.36 10.90 -16.64
N ARG A 97 -14.63 9.63 -16.34
CA ARG A 97 -15.78 8.89 -16.90
C ARG A 97 -17.12 9.38 -16.37
N LEU A 98 -17.17 9.89 -15.13
CA LEU A 98 -18.36 10.51 -14.55
C LEU A 98 -18.62 11.93 -15.05
N THR A 99 -17.82 12.45 -15.99
CA THR A 99 -18.08 13.73 -16.64
C THR A 99 -18.85 13.53 -17.97
N PRO A 100 -20.16 13.33 -17.91
CA PRO A 100 -21.04 13.94 -18.90
C PRO A 100 -22.21 14.64 -18.20
N LYS A 101 -22.00 15.90 -17.79
CA LYS A 101 -23.07 16.90 -17.75
C LYS A 101 -22.53 18.24 -18.24
N LEU A 102 -22.26 18.31 -19.54
CA LEU A 102 -22.50 19.54 -20.27
C LEU A 102 -24.01 19.80 -20.23
N GLY A 103 -24.47 20.43 -19.16
CA GLY A 103 -25.62 21.32 -19.23
C GLY A 103 -25.22 22.57 -20.02
N ILE A 104 -24.90 22.40 -21.31
CA ILE A 104 -24.82 23.50 -22.26
C ILE A 104 -26.21 23.57 -22.89
N GLY A 105 -27.05 24.42 -22.31
CA GLY A 105 -28.12 25.02 -23.09
C GLY A 105 -27.50 25.94 -24.13
N ALA A 106 -27.26 25.42 -25.34
CA ALA A 106 -27.14 26.20 -26.55
C ALA A 106 -27.29 25.27 -27.76
N SER A 107 -28.41 25.44 -28.46
CA SER A 107 -28.67 24.82 -29.75
C SER A 107 -27.56 25.18 -30.73
N THR A 108 -26.79 24.20 -31.19
CA THR A 108 -26.07 24.32 -32.47
C THR A 108 -26.16 22.98 -33.18
N GLN A 109 -27.15 22.94 -34.07
CA GLN A 109 -27.34 21.95 -35.09
C GLN A 109 -26.08 21.92 -35.96
N THR A 110 -25.29 20.85 -35.87
CA THR A 110 -24.35 20.48 -36.94
C THR A 110 -24.85 19.17 -37.52
N ALA A 111 -25.35 19.27 -38.75
CA ALA A 111 -25.70 18.13 -39.54
C ALA A 111 -24.43 17.29 -39.78
N PHE A 112 -24.52 16.00 -39.50
CA PHE A 112 -23.78 15.01 -40.26
C PHE A 112 -24.78 14.00 -40.79
N GLU A 113 -24.95 14.02 -42.11
CA GLU A 113 -25.84 13.14 -42.85
C GLU A 113 -25.37 11.68 -42.74
N LYS A 114 -26.28 10.84 -42.24
CA LYS A 114 -26.87 9.68 -42.91
C LYS A 114 -25.93 8.62 -43.51
N GLY A 115 -26.00 7.42 -42.91
CA GLY A 115 -25.81 6.13 -43.58
C GLY A 115 -26.14 4.97 -42.63
N HIS A 116 -27.39 4.46 -42.65
CA HIS A 116 -27.80 3.07 -42.99
C HIS A 116 -27.25 1.98 -42.02
N THR A 117 -28.01 1.07 -41.39
CA THR A 117 -29.38 0.55 -41.56
C THR A 117 -29.79 -0.20 -40.29
N GLU A 118 -31.10 -0.31 -40.10
CA GLU A 118 -31.95 -1.06 -39.15
C GLU A 118 -31.38 -2.31 -38.43
N GLU A 119 -31.70 -2.45 -37.14
CA GLU A 119 -32.61 -3.51 -36.69
C GLU A 119 -33.16 -3.22 -35.28
N GLU A 120 -34.49 -3.17 -35.20
CA GLU A 120 -35.30 -3.12 -33.98
C GLU A 120 -35.01 -4.33 -33.09
N ARG A 121 -34.89 -4.10 -31.78
CA ARG A 121 -35.71 -4.87 -30.84
C ARG A 121 -36.03 -4.10 -29.57
N VAL A 122 -37.33 -3.86 -29.46
CA VAL A 122 -38.13 -3.47 -28.31
C VAL A 122 -37.73 -4.25 -27.05
N PHE A 123 -37.54 -3.55 -25.93
CA PHE A 123 -38.00 -4.06 -24.63
C PHE A 123 -38.40 -2.91 -23.70
N GLU A 124 -39.71 -2.87 -23.47
CA GLU A 124 -40.49 -2.29 -22.39
C GLU A 124 -39.79 -1.49 -21.28
N THR A 125 -40.26 -0.26 -21.13
CA THR A 125 -40.23 0.51 -19.89
C THR A 125 -40.96 -0.23 -18.79
N ASP A 126 -40.35 -0.37 -17.61
CA ASP A 126 -41.13 -0.31 -16.38
C ASP A 126 -40.48 0.54 -15.30
N LYS A 127 -41.36 1.26 -14.61
CA LYS A 127 -41.09 2.27 -13.59
C LYS A 127 -40.78 1.61 -12.24
N LEU A 128 -40.42 2.46 -11.27
CA LEU A 128 -40.14 2.25 -9.84
C LEU A 128 -38.64 2.01 -9.54
N SER A 129 -37.92 2.81 -8.74
CA SER A 129 -38.32 3.80 -7.75
C SER A 129 -37.24 4.88 -7.62
N ARG A 130 -37.69 6.11 -7.74
CA ARG A 130 -37.03 7.32 -7.26
C ARG A 130 -37.20 7.32 -5.74
N SER A 131 -36.16 7.02 -4.97
CA SER A 131 -36.12 7.32 -3.54
C SER A 131 -34.88 8.13 -3.17
N ALA A 132 -35.16 9.37 -2.82
CA ALA A 132 -34.47 10.20 -1.84
C ALA A 132 -32.95 10.36 -1.96
N PHE A 133 -32.58 11.53 -2.47
CA PHE A 133 -31.47 12.31 -1.92
C PHE A 133 -31.51 12.29 -0.39
N GLY A 134 -30.43 11.80 0.23
CA GLY A 134 -30.11 11.96 1.64
C GLY A 134 -28.72 12.54 1.73
N SER A 135 -28.64 13.87 1.66
CA SER A 135 -27.47 14.63 2.07
C SER A 135 -27.39 14.54 3.59
N ASP A 136 -26.39 13.86 4.14
CA ASP A 136 -26.02 14.01 5.54
C ASP A 136 -24.53 14.37 5.63
N CYS A 137 -24.34 15.69 5.70
CA CYS A 137 -23.08 16.33 6.00
C CYS A 137 -23.12 16.57 7.51
N ALA A 138 -22.59 15.62 8.28
CA ALA A 138 -22.43 15.74 9.72
C ALA A 138 -21.02 15.29 10.11
N GLU A 139 -20.11 16.27 10.07
CA GLU A 139 -19.35 16.72 11.23
C GLU A 139 -19.20 15.71 12.38
N LYS A 140 -17.98 15.16 12.51
CA LYS A 140 -17.46 14.76 13.81
C LYS A 140 -15.96 15.00 13.89
N GLU A 141 -15.66 16.23 14.24
CA GLU A 141 -14.47 16.61 14.99
C GLU A 141 -14.30 15.66 16.18
N ARG A 142 -13.13 15.03 16.28
CA ARG A 142 -12.59 14.60 17.57
C ARG A 142 -11.09 14.76 17.55
N VAL A 143 -10.68 15.95 17.98
CA VAL A 143 -9.39 16.24 18.60
C VAL A 143 -9.23 15.32 19.81
N LEU A 144 -8.10 14.62 19.87
CA LEU A 144 -7.46 14.20 21.12
C LEU A 144 -5.97 14.49 20.94
N GLU A 145 -5.59 15.69 21.36
CA GLU A 145 -4.26 15.97 21.85
C GLU A 145 -4.03 15.24 23.19
N THR A 146 -2.76 15.28 23.60
CA THR A 146 -2.16 14.85 24.87
C THR A 146 -1.84 13.35 24.94
N ASP A 147 -0.65 12.89 25.34
CA ASP A 147 0.44 13.50 26.10
C ASP A 147 1.78 12.85 25.75
N GLY A 148 2.84 13.63 25.95
CA GLY A 148 4.20 13.13 25.98
C GLY A 148 4.37 12.03 27.03
N PHE A 149 4.93 10.91 26.61
CA PHE A 149 5.50 9.91 27.51
C PHE A 149 6.91 9.54 27.03
N SER A 150 7.87 10.29 27.57
CA SER A 150 9.15 9.83 28.10
C SER A 150 9.90 8.73 27.33
N GLN A 151 10.88 9.13 26.52
CA GLN A 151 12.09 8.33 26.29
C GLN A 151 13.28 8.97 27.01
N ALA A 152 13.31 8.81 28.33
CA ALA A 152 14.49 9.04 29.16
C ALA A 152 14.50 8.02 30.31
N ALA A 153 14.59 6.73 29.98
CA ALA A 153 14.80 5.68 30.97
C ALA A 153 15.34 4.37 30.33
N ILE A 154 16.41 4.45 29.54
CA ILE A 154 17.26 3.27 29.25
C ILE A 154 18.74 3.71 29.24
N LYS A 155 19.23 4.10 30.41
CA LYS A 155 20.66 4.14 30.78
C LYS A 155 20.77 3.85 32.28
N SER A 156 20.52 2.60 32.66
CA SER A 156 20.77 2.08 34.02
C SER A 156 20.78 0.54 34.03
N ALA A 157 21.43 -0.09 33.05
CA ALA A 157 21.65 -1.55 33.05
C ALA A 157 22.97 -1.87 32.33
N GLY A 158 24.03 -1.15 32.71
CA GLY A 158 25.35 -1.27 32.09
C GLY A 158 26.46 -0.62 32.93
N ALA A 159 26.36 -0.72 34.25
CA ALA A 159 27.40 -0.28 35.19
C ALA A 159 27.25 -1.00 36.54
N GLU A 160 27.15 -2.33 36.53
CA GLU A 160 27.21 -3.13 37.77
C GLU A 160 27.76 -4.55 37.50
N SER A 161 28.73 -4.63 36.59
CA SER A 161 29.50 -5.85 36.33
C SER A 161 31.00 -5.55 36.23
N GLU A 162 31.49 -4.70 37.14
CA GLU A 162 32.92 -4.46 37.37
C GLU A 162 33.12 -3.74 38.71
N ARG A 163 33.02 -4.48 39.82
CA ARG A 163 33.73 -4.27 41.12
C ARG A 163 33.15 -5.16 42.24
N VAL A 164 33.11 -6.47 42.01
CA VAL A 164 33.10 -7.46 43.10
C VAL A 164 34.36 -8.30 42.96
N LEU A 165 35.52 -7.68 43.22
CA LEU A 165 36.81 -8.37 43.36
C LEU A 165 37.76 -7.65 44.33
N GLU A 166 37.25 -6.91 45.32
CA GLU A 166 38.07 -6.44 46.45
C GLU A 166 37.26 -6.50 47.74
N THR A 167 37.21 -7.68 48.34
CA THR A 167 37.04 -7.92 49.79
C THR A 167 37.09 -9.43 50.01
N ASN A 168 38.29 -9.99 49.91
CA ASN A 168 38.69 -11.26 50.51
C ASN A 168 40.20 -11.39 50.30
N LEU A 169 40.96 -10.67 51.13
CA LEU A 169 42.30 -11.00 51.62
C LEU A 169 42.60 -10.07 52.80
#